data_AF-A0A9D9EP83-F1
#
_entry.id   AF-A0A9D9EP83-F1
#
_cell.length_a   1.000
_cell.length_b   1.000
_cell.length_c   1.000
_cell.angle_alpha   90.00
_cell.angle_beta   90.00
_cell.angle_gamma   90.00
#
_symmetry.space_group_name_H-M   'P 1'
#
loop_
_entity.id
_entity.type
_entity.pdbx_description
1 polymer ?
#
loop_
_entity_poly.entity_id
_entity_poly.type
_entity_poly.pdbx_seq_one_letter_code
_entity_poly.pdbx_strand_id
1 'polypeptide(L)'
;MKRIQKYVFAAGKVSVLCLAALCALVFASCKSSPRTVEGRTVIADVDPIETASVTIQLLNFLGTAVEPTVLTVSFAPRTDEALLQFKMGGNTYYLYMPENVRALVRDAAVRYNEDFAALNLDRDLSQRKSEKIYGEAEGSYMRWGLGRLAMNGEGYPKIGVGYRFEGKSPYFVITVYSAENPGYKSNWSNIEKSIKYAIYMNKAQSLALADALREENLMKALDTLPVVPYADPATYEDDYAGTGAAAEPEAEAEPEDSADAYGA
;
A
#
# COMPACT_ATOMS: atom_id res chain seq x y z
N MET A 1 24.87 39.96 46.73
CA MET A 1 23.68 40.23 47.56
C MET A 1 22.88 41.38 46.95
N LYS A 2 21.56 41.19 46.74
CA LYS A 2 20.52 42.17 46.31
C LYS A 2 20.61 42.58 44.82
N ARG A 3 19.58 42.51 43.95
CA ARG A 3 18.11 42.41 44.07
C ARG A 3 17.52 41.56 42.92
N ILE A 4 16.55 40.70 43.28
CA ILE A 4 15.53 40.10 42.40
C ILE A 4 14.26 40.95 42.55
N GLN A 5 13.59 41.29 41.45
CA GLN A 5 12.18 41.77 41.28
C GLN A 5 12.15 42.77 40.10
N LYS A 6 11.31 42.74 39.07
CA LYS A 6 9.98 42.20 38.73
C LYS A 6 10.05 41.78 37.24
N TYR A 7 9.29 40.81 36.73
CA TYR A 7 8.01 41.07 36.09
C TYR A 7 7.07 39.88 36.30
N VAL A 8 5.96 40.19 36.97
CA VAL A 8 4.82 39.34 37.24
C VAL A 8 3.93 39.32 35.99
N PHE A 9 3.49 38.11 35.65
CA PHE A 9 2.27 37.73 34.95
C PHE A 9 1.35 38.89 34.51
N ALA A 10 1.19 39.03 33.19
CA ALA A 10 -0.02 39.54 32.58
C ALA A 10 -0.68 38.39 31.80
N ALA A 11 -1.56 37.68 32.49
CA ALA A 11 -2.53 36.78 31.86
C ALA A 11 -3.62 37.66 31.22
N GLY A 12 -3.79 37.54 29.91
CA GLY A 12 -4.80 38.30 29.17
C GLY A 12 -5.14 37.59 27.87
N LYS A 13 -6.09 36.65 27.94
CA LYS A 13 -7.00 36.20 26.87
C LYS A 13 -6.54 36.51 25.43
N VAL A 14 -5.64 35.68 24.88
CA VAL A 14 -5.40 35.65 23.43
C VAL A 14 -5.60 34.21 22.94
N SER A 15 -6.66 34.07 22.14
CA SER A 15 -6.84 33.06 21.10
C SER A 15 -6.95 31.58 21.48
N VAL A 16 -8.07 31.22 22.10
CA VAL A 16 -8.68 29.88 21.94
C VAL A 16 -9.17 29.64 20.48
N LEU A 17 -9.19 30.69 19.64
CA LEU A 17 -9.61 30.62 18.24
C LEU A 17 -8.56 30.07 17.25
N CYS A 18 -7.26 29.98 17.62
CA CYS A 18 -6.25 29.40 16.71
C CYS A 18 -6.18 27.86 16.75
N LEU A 19 -6.73 27.21 17.78
CA LEU A 19 -6.67 25.75 17.92
C LEU A 19 -7.76 25.03 17.10
N ALA A 20 -8.89 25.70 16.83
CA ALA A 20 -9.95 25.13 15.99
C ALA A 20 -9.63 25.17 14.49
N ALA A 21 -8.86 26.17 14.03
CA ALA A 21 -8.42 26.26 12.63
C ALA A 21 -7.33 25.24 12.27
N LEU A 22 -6.52 24.80 13.25
CA LEU A 22 -5.49 23.78 13.02
C LEU A 22 -6.05 22.35 13.00
N CYS A 23 -7.19 22.10 13.67
CA CYS A 23 -7.87 20.80 13.62
C CYS A 23 -8.71 20.59 12.35
N ALA A 24 -9.17 21.66 11.69
CA ALA A 24 -9.92 21.56 10.44
C ALA A 24 -9.04 21.18 9.23
N LEU A 25 -7.71 21.37 9.32
CA LEU A 25 -6.76 21.01 8.25
C LEU A 25 -6.26 19.57 8.32
N VAL A 26 -6.59 18.80 9.37
CA VAL A 26 -6.15 17.39 9.49
C VAL A 26 -7.12 16.41 8.82
N PHE A 27 -8.32 16.86 8.42
CA PHE A 27 -9.26 16.07 7.62
C PHE A 27 -9.17 16.32 6.11
N ALA A 28 -8.13 17.01 5.64
CA ALA A 28 -7.68 16.86 4.26
C ALA A 28 -7.11 15.45 4.12
N SER A 29 -8.02 14.48 4.07
CA SER A 29 -7.80 13.09 3.68
C SER A 29 -6.86 13.13 2.49
N CYS A 30 -5.66 12.55 2.66
CA CYS A 30 -4.75 12.33 1.56
C CYS A 30 -5.48 11.48 0.53
N LYS A 31 -6.15 12.13 -0.42
CA LYS A 31 -6.74 11.51 -1.61
C LYS A 31 -5.56 11.09 -2.49
N SER A 32 -4.89 10.02 -2.07
CA SER A 32 -3.96 9.27 -2.90
C SER A 32 -4.78 8.83 -4.11
N SER A 33 -4.51 9.40 -5.28
CA SER A 33 -5.22 9.04 -6.51
C SER A 33 -5.26 7.52 -6.64
N PRO A 34 -6.46 6.92 -6.74
CA PRO A 34 -6.59 5.48 -6.76
C PRO A 34 -5.90 4.90 -8.00
N ARG A 35 -5.29 3.73 -7.82
CA ARG A 35 -4.70 2.97 -8.92
C ARG A 35 -5.83 2.38 -9.76
N THR A 36 -6.01 2.89 -10.98
CA THR A 36 -6.87 2.27 -11.99
C THR A 36 -6.05 1.28 -12.79
N VAL A 37 -6.53 0.03 -12.90
CA VAL A 37 -5.92 -0.99 -13.77
C VAL A 37 -6.89 -1.24 -14.92
N GLU A 38 -6.50 -0.87 -16.13
CA GLU A 38 -7.33 -1.08 -17.33
C GLU A 38 -7.68 -2.56 -17.52
N GLY A 39 -8.93 -2.83 -17.90
CA GLY A 39 -9.42 -4.19 -18.17
C GLY A 39 -9.77 -5.03 -16.94
N ARG A 40 -9.79 -4.46 -15.73
CA ARG A 40 -10.23 -5.16 -14.51
C ARG A 40 -11.61 -4.71 -14.03
N THR A 41 -12.35 -5.65 -13.47
CA THR A 41 -13.67 -5.41 -12.88
C THR A 41 -13.51 -4.61 -11.59
N VAL A 42 -14.13 -3.43 -11.53
CA VAL A 42 -14.25 -2.64 -10.30
C VAL A 42 -15.42 -3.22 -9.50
N ILE A 43 -15.15 -3.75 -8.31
CA ILE A 43 -16.18 -4.31 -7.43
C ILE A 43 -16.84 -3.19 -6.63
N ALA A 44 -16.04 -2.29 -6.07
CA ALA A 44 -16.51 -1.08 -5.38
C ALA A 44 -15.43 0.01 -5.39
N ASP A 45 -15.84 1.28 -5.39
CA ASP A 45 -14.92 2.43 -5.33
C ASP A 45 -14.59 2.82 -3.88
N VAL A 46 -13.90 1.92 -3.17
CA VAL A 46 -13.53 2.11 -1.76
C VAL A 46 -12.05 1.78 -1.53
N ASP A 47 -11.49 2.34 -0.45
CA ASP A 47 -10.12 2.05 -0.06
C ASP A 47 -9.97 0.59 0.42
N PRO A 48 -8.75 0.02 0.38
CA PRO A 48 -8.54 -1.35 0.83
C PRO A 48 -8.97 -1.58 2.28
N ILE A 49 -9.69 -2.67 2.52
CA ILE A 49 -10.29 -3.03 3.82
C ILE A 49 -9.48 -4.19 4.41
N GLU A 50 -9.00 -4.06 5.64
CA GLU A 50 -8.32 -5.17 6.33
C GLU A 50 -9.30 -6.32 6.59
N THR A 51 -8.87 -7.54 6.26
CA THR A 51 -9.67 -8.76 6.35
C THR A 51 -9.10 -9.77 7.32
N ALA A 52 -7.77 -9.84 7.42
CA ALA A 52 -7.08 -10.77 8.30
C ALA A 52 -5.65 -10.29 8.61
N SER A 53 -5.07 -10.84 9.67
CA SER A 53 -3.65 -10.73 9.99
C SER A 53 -3.08 -12.11 10.28
N VAL A 54 -1.97 -12.45 9.62
CA VAL A 54 -1.31 -13.76 9.73
C VAL A 54 0.15 -13.55 10.14
N THR A 55 0.64 -14.34 11.10
CA THR A 55 2.08 -14.36 11.39
C THR A 55 2.82 -15.12 10.30
N ILE A 56 3.81 -14.48 9.71
CA ILE A 56 4.71 -15.06 8.71
C ILE A 56 6.14 -15.01 9.24
N GLN A 57 7.05 -15.66 8.54
CA GLN A 57 8.48 -15.62 8.82
C GLN A 57 9.22 -15.10 7.60
N LEU A 58 10.19 -14.21 7.80
CA LEU A 58 11.06 -13.68 6.75
C LEU A 58 12.51 -13.95 7.10
N LEU A 59 13.36 -14.19 6.10
CA LEU A 59 14.80 -14.17 6.34
C LEU A 59 15.20 -12.78 6.83
N ASN A 60 15.99 -12.74 7.90
CA ASN A 60 16.58 -11.51 8.39
C ASN A 60 17.51 -10.91 7.33
N PHE A 61 17.88 -9.64 7.51
CA PHE A 61 18.71 -8.94 6.54
C PHE A 61 20.06 -9.63 6.26
N LEU A 62 20.60 -10.38 7.23
CA LEU A 62 21.85 -11.13 7.10
C LEU A 62 21.66 -12.51 6.44
N GLY A 63 20.42 -12.95 6.19
CA GLY A 63 20.09 -14.27 5.66
C GLY A 63 20.44 -15.44 6.60
N THR A 64 20.64 -15.18 7.89
CA THR A 64 21.12 -16.18 8.87
C THR A 64 20.00 -16.82 9.68
N ALA A 65 18.85 -16.17 9.77
CA ALA A 65 17.72 -16.64 10.55
C ALA A 65 16.40 -16.21 9.91
N VAL A 66 15.34 -16.97 10.17
CA VAL A 66 13.97 -16.57 9.87
C VAL A 66 13.37 -15.89 11.10
N GLU A 67 12.81 -14.69 10.92
CA GLU A 67 12.23 -13.86 11.98
C GLU A 67 10.73 -13.67 11.76
N PRO A 68 9.91 -13.76 12.83
CA PRO A 68 8.48 -13.58 12.71
C PRO A 68 8.13 -12.12 12.41
N THR A 69 7.14 -11.91 11.56
CA THR A 69 6.51 -10.60 11.33
C THR A 69 5.02 -10.78 11.06
N VAL A 70 4.28 -9.67 11.04
CA VAL A 70 2.85 -9.68 10.74
C VAL A 70 2.64 -9.36 9.26
N LEU A 71 1.86 -10.23 8.62
CA LEU A 71 1.30 -10.03 7.29
C LEU A 71 -0.15 -9.61 7.45
N THR A 72 -0.46 -8.37 7.11
CA THR A 72 -1.84 -7.89 7.01
C THR A 72 -2.38 -8.23 5.63
N VAL A 73 -3.57 -8.82 5.59
CA VAL A 73 -4.31 -9.11 4.36
C VAL A 73 -5.47 -8.14 4.27
N SER A 74 -5.51 -7.34 3.21
CA SER A 74 -6.62 -6.43 2.91
C SER A 74 -7.24 -6.79 1.56
N PHE A 75 -8.51 -6.49 1.36
CA PHE A 75 -9.16 -6.55 0.06
C PHE A 75 -9.15 -5.16 -0.58
N ALA A 76 -8.77 -5.06 -1.85
CA ALA A 76 -8.79 -3.82 -2.64
C ALA A 76 -9.90 -3.91 -3.72
N PRO A 77 -11.14 -3.46 -3.42
CA PRO A 77 -12.30 -3.72 -4.28
C PRO A 77 -12.23 -2.98 -5.62
N ARG A 78 -11.46 -1.90 -5.70
CA ARG A 78 -11.25 -1.14 -6.94
C ARG A 78 -10.54 -1.94 -8.03
N THR A 79 -9.65 -2.83 -7.62
CA THR A 79 -8.78 -3.58 -8.54
C THR A 79 -9.02 -5.09 -8.49
N ASP A 80 -9.96 -5.55 -7.65
CA ASP A 80 -10.18 -6.95 -7.33
C ASP A 80 -8.86 -7.67 -6.97
N GLU A 81 -8.14 -7.09 -6.01
CA GLU A 81 -6.85 -7.63 -5.54
C GLU A 81 -6.89 -7.87 -4.03
N ALA A 82 -6.26 -8.95 -3.58
CA ALA A 82 -5.83 -9.04 -2.19
C ALA A 82 -4.51 -8.27 -2.04
N LEU A 83 -4.46 -7.33 -1.10
CA LEU A 83 -3.27 -6.60 -0.71
C LEU A 83 -2.63 -7.28 0.50
N LEU A 84 -1.41 -7.78 0.32
CA LEU A 84 -0.54 -8.23 1.38
C LEU A 84 0.39 -7.09 1.81
N GLN A 85 0.34 -6.73 3.10
CA GLN A 85 1.19 -5.71 3.68
C GLN A 85 2.07 -6.29 4.79
N PHE A 86 3.39 -6.08 4.72
CA PHE A 86 4.33 -6.49 5.76
C PHE A 86 5.59 -5.62 5.76
N LYS A 87 6.40 -5.72 6.81
CA LYS A 87 7.68 -4.99 6.94
C LYS A 87 8.87 -5.92 6.78
N MET A 88 9.87 -5.47 6.03
CA MET A 88 11.14 -6.17 5.82
C MET A 88 12.25 -5.16 5.54
N GLY A 89 13.38 -5.27 6.26
CA GLY A 89 14.56 -4.43 6.01
C GLY A 89 14.29 -2.92 6.06
N GLY A 90 13.44 -2.46 7.00
CA GLY A 90 13.04 -1.06 7.12
C GLY A 90 11.98 -0.59 6.12
N ASN A 91 11.72 -1.34 5.05
CA ASN A 91 10.65 -1.06 4.09
C ASN A 91 9.33 -1.70 4.52
N THR A 92 8.22 -1.05 4.17
CA THR A 92 6.90 -1.65 4.09
C THR A 92 6.64 -2.07 2.65
N TYR A 93 6.26 -3.33 2.46
CA TYR A 93 5.90 -3.91 1.17
C TYR A 93 4.38 -3.99 1.07
N TYR A 94 3.87 -3.65 -0.11
CA TYR A 94 2.48 -3.75 -0.50
C TYR A 94 2.41 -4.63 -1.75
N LEU A 95 2.03 -5.88 -1.59
CA LEU A 95 1.94 -6.85 -2.69
C LEU A 95 0.47 -7.10 -3.02
N TYR A 96 0.07 -6.69 -4.21
CA TYR A 96 -1.27 -6.84 -4.75
C TYR A 96 -1.35 -8.13 -5.56
N MET A 97 -2.30 -8.99 -5.20
CA MET A 97 -2.51 -10.31 -5.77
C MET A 97 -3.87 -10.38 -6.47
N PRO A 98 -3.88 -10.40 -7.82
CA PRO A 98 -5.10 -10.69 -8.58
C PRO A 98 -5.56 -12.14 -8.36
N GLU A 99 -6.79 -12.44 -8.74
CA GLU A 99 -7.44 -13.73 -8.42
C GLU A 99 -6.64 -14.95 -8.91
N ASN A 100 -6.01 -14.89 -10.08
CA ASN A 100 -5.16 -15.99 -10.57
C ASN A 100 -3.98 -16.29 -9.62
N VAL A 101 -3.37 -15.26 -9.04
CA VAL A 101 -2.28 -15.41 -8.07
C VAL A 101 -2.82 -15.88 -6.72
N ARG A 102 -3.98 -15.35 -6.28
CA ARG A 102 -4.64 -15.81 -5.04
C ARG A 102 -4.98 -17.30 -5.13
N ALA A 103 -5.58 -17.74 -6.22
CA ALA A 103 -5.92 -19.14 -6.49
C ALA A 103 -4.67 -20.02 -6.46
N LEU A 104 -3.58 -19.61 -7.13
CA LEU A 104 -2.31 -20.32 -7.09
C LEU A 104 -1.78 -20.51 -5.65
N VAL A 105 -1.82 -19.47 -4.82
CA VAL A 105 -1.38 -19.55 -3.42
C VAL A 105 -2.27 -20.51 -2.61
N ARG A 106 -3.60 -20.42 -2.77
CA ARG A 106 -4.55 -21.29 -2.06
C ARG A 106 -4.33 -22.76 -2.42
N ASP A 107 -4.25 -23.07 -3.70
CA ASP A 107 -4.06 -24.44 -4.19
C ASP A 107 -2.71 -25.01 -3.75
N ALA A 108 -1.65 -24.21 -3.82
CA ALA A 108 -0.32 -24.62 -3.38
C ALA A 108 -0.25 -24.84 -1.86
N ALA A 109 -0.98 -24.06 -1.06
CA ALA A 109 -1.07 -24.27 0.38
C ALA A 109 -1.77 -25.59 0.69
N VAL A 110 -2.86 -25.94 0.00
CA VAL A 110 -3.53 -27.25 0.15
C VAL A 110 -2.57 -28.38 -0.18
N ARG A 111 -1.92 -28.34 -1.36
CA ARG A 111 -0.95 -29.36 -1.79
C ARG A 111 0.23 -29.50 -0.83
N TYR A 112 0.78 -28.40 -0.35
CA TYR A 112 1.83 -28.42 0.67
C TYR A 112 1.40 -29.19 1.92
N ASN A 113 0.17 -28.94 2.40
CA ASN A 113 -0.32 -29.58 3.61
C ASN A 113 -0.65 -31.07 3.40
N GLU A 114 -1.12 -31.44 2.22
CA GLU A 114 -1.28 -32.84 1.80
C GLU A 114 0.07 -33.57 1.74
N ASP A 115 1.06 -33.01 1.02
CA ASP A 115 2.41 -33.56 0.92
C ASP A 115 3.07 -33.64 2.31
N PHE A 116 2.86 -32.65 3.19
CA PHE A 116 3.35 -32.67 4.57
C PHE A 116 2.73 -33.81 5.37
N ALA A 117 1.40 -33.99 5.32
CA ALA A 117 0.68 -35.02 6.07
C ALA A 117 1.04 -36.44 5.57
N ALA A 118 1.26 -36.59 4.27
CA ALA A 118 1.67 -37.84 3.66
C ALA A 118 3.17 -38.15 3.81
N LEU A 119 3.96 -37.26 4.43
CA LEU A 119 5.42 -37.35 4.52
C LEU A 119 6.12 -37.42 3.15
N ASN A 120 5.51 -36.80 2.13
CA ASN A 120 6.02 -36.74 0.75
C ASN A 120 6.90 -35.50 0.49
N LEU A 121 7.22 -34.72 1.53
CA LEU A 121 8.13 -33.60 1.39
C LEU A 121 9.57 -34.11 1.33
N ASP A 122 10.09 -34.21 0.11
CA ASP A 122 11.45 -34.68 -0.11
C ASP A 122 12.48 -33.57 0.08
N ARG A 123 13.51 -33.89 0.87
CA ARG A 123 14.75 -33.14 0.96
C ARG A 123 15.84 -33.93 0.24
N ASP A 124 16.04 -33.63 -1.05
CA ASP A 124 17.12 -34.27 -1.79
C ASP A 124 18.46 -33.60 -1.43
N LEU A 125 19.09 -34.13 -0.38
CA LEU A 125 20.42 -33.74 0.08
C LEU A 125 21.52 -34.07 -0.94
N SER A 126 21.30 -35.06 -1.81
CA SER A 126 22.28 -35.48 -2.81
C SER A 126 22.38 -34.48 -3.96
N GLN A 127 21.25 -33.86 -4.34
CA GLN A 127 21.18 -32.78 -5.32
C GLN A 127 21.18 -31.39 -4.70
N ARG A 128 21.30 -31.28 -3.37
CA ARG A 128 21.11 -30.04 -2.59
C ARG A 128 19.77 -29.34 -2.88
N LYS A 129 18.76 -30.09 -3.36
CA LYS A 129 17.41 -29.58 -3.58
C LYS A 129 16.65 -29.66 -2.26
N SER A 130 16.60 -28.54 -1.56
CA SER A 130 15.79 -28.34 -0.36
C SER A 130 14.45 -27.67 -0.69
N GLU A 131 14.10 -27.50 -1.97
CA GLU A 131 12.91 -26.78 -2.41
C GLU A 131 12.17 -27.46 -3.56
N LYS A 132 10.85 -27.25 -3.61
CA LYS A 132 9.96 -27.64 -4.71
C LYS A 132 9.03 -26.48 -4.99
N ILE A 133 8.82 -26.17 -6.27
CA ILE A 133 7.86 -25.17 -6.73
C ILE A 133 6.60 -25.92 -7.20
N TYR A 134 5.44 -25.56 -6.65
CA TYR A 134 4.14 -26.08 -7.08
C TYR A 134 3.57 -25.31 -8.27
N GLY A 135 3.96 -24.06 -8.44
CA GLY A 135 3.61 -23.24 -9.59
C GLY A 135 4.14 -21.82 -9.48
N GLU A 136 4.02 -21.08 -10.58
CA GLU A 136 4.38 -19.68 -10.68
C GLU A 136 3.28 -18.91 -11.41
N ALA A 137 3.12 -17.63 -11.09
CA ALA A 137 2.20 -16.73 -11.76
C ALA A 137 2.78 -15.33 -11.89
N GLU A 138 2.36 -14.65 -12.95
CA GLU A 138 2.61 -13.23 -13.19
C GLU A 138 1.33 -12.41 -12.95
N GLY A 139 1.45 -11.09 -13.01
CA GLY A 139 0.32 -10.15 -12.88
C GLY A 139 0.16 -9.53 -11.49
N SER A 140 0.95 -9.96 -10.50
CA SER A 140 1.08 -9.26 -9.24
C SER A 140 1.75 -7.91 -9.42
N TYR A 141 1.31 -6.94 -8.63
CA TYR A 141 1.93 -5.62 -8.54
C TYR A 141 2.45 -5.40 -7.13
N MET A 142 3.57 -4.72 -7.00
CA MET A 142 4.22 -4.48 -5.73
C MET A 142 4.67 -3.04 -5.63
N ARG A 143 4.52 -2.45 -4.43
CA ARG A 143 5.16 -1.20 -4.03
C ARG A 143 5.96 -1.43 -2.76
N TRP A 144 7.08 -0.73 -2.61
CA TRP A 144 7.89 -0.80 -1.40
C TRP A 144 8.47 0.55 -1.03
N GLY A 145 8.60 0.83 0.26
CA GLY A 145 9.25 2.05 0.75
C GLY A 145 9.08 2.27 2.25
N LEU A 146 9.43 3.46 2.72
CA LEU A 146 9.32 3.87 4.12
C LEU A 146 7.87 4.26 4.48
N GLY A 147 6.95 3.29 4.40
CA GLY A 147 5.51 3.50 4.62
C GLY A 147 4.85 4.30 3.49
N ARG A 148 3.53 4.56 3.59
CA ARG A 148 2.74 5.13 2.47
C ARG A 148 3.22 6.49 1.94
N LEU A 149 3.99 7.23 2.73
CA LEU A 149 4.41 8.60 2.41
C LEU A 149 5.70 8.67 1.59
N ALA A 150 6.54 7.64 1.63
CA ALA A 150 7.84 7.64 0.98
C ALA A 150 8.07 6.29 0.28
N MET A 151 7.48 6.14 -0.90
CA MET A 151 7.66 4.95 -1.73
C MET A 151 9.01 5.00 -2.45
N ASN A 152 9.78 3.93 -2.30
CA ASN A 152 11.11 3.77 -2.86
C ASN A 152 11.05 3.13 -4.26
N GLY A 153 10.01 2.37 -4.57
CA GLY A 153 9.84 1.75 -5.87
C GLY A 153 8.53 1.02 -6.01
N GLU A 154 8.24 0.65 -7.24
CA GLU A 154 7.10 -0.18 -7.62
C GLU A 154 7.46 -1.09 -8.79
N GLY A 155 6.70 -2.15 -9.02
CA GLY A 155 6.96 -3.08 -10.11
C GLY A 155 6.00 -4.26 -10.16
N TYR A 156 6.22 -5.15 -11.11
CA TYR A 156 5.36 -6.32 -11.35
C TYR A 156 6.16 -7.62 -11.15
N PRO A 157 6.29 -8.11 -9.91
CA PRO A 157 7.04 -9.33 -9.66
C PRO A 157 6.30 -10.56 -10.17
N LYS A 158 7.07 -11.55 -10.64
CA LYS A 158 6.59 -12.93 -10.70
C LYS A 158 6.50 -13.49 -9.29
N ILE A 159 5.50 -14.34 -9.04
CA ILE A 159 5.28 -15.04 -7.77
C ILE A 159 5.48 -16.53 -7.98
N GLY A 160 6.33 -17.15 -7.16
CA GLY A 160 6.46 -18.61 -7.09
C GLY A 160 5.93 -19.12 -5.76
N VAL A 161 5.27 -20.28 -5.76
CA VAL A 161 4.74 -20.92 -4.56
C VAL A 161 5.21 -22.36 -4.46
N GLY A 162 5.51 -22.82 -3.25
CA GLY A 162 6.19 -24.09 -3.06
C GLY A 162 6.47 -24.43 -1.61
N TYR A 163 7.47 -25.26 -1.39
CA TYR A 163 8.09 -25.45 -0.08
C TYR A 163 9.60 -25.31 -0.15
N ARG A 164 10.19 -24.97 1.00
CA ARG A 164 11.63 -25.03 1.22
C ARG A 164 11.92 -25.58 2.62
N PHE A 165 12.96 -26.40 2.73
CA PHE A 165 13.54 -26.79 4.02
C PHE A 165 14.53 -25.74 4.49
N GLU A 166 14.26 -25.13 5.64
CA GLU A 166 15.24 -24.35 6.39
C GLU A 166 15.76 -25.21 7.54
N GLY A 167 17.00 -25.67 7.42
CA GLY A 167 17.56 -26.72 8.27
C GLY A 167 16.80 -28.05 8.11
N LYS A 168 16.11 -28.48 9.18
CA LYS A 168 15.32 -29.73 9.21
C LYS A 168 13.81 -29.49 9.05
N SER A 169 13.38 -28.23 9.08
CA SER A 169 11.96 -27.88 9.07
C SER A 169 11.52 -27.48 7.68
N PRO A 170 10.48 -28.12 7.10
CA PRO A 170 9.89 -27.67 5.85
C PRO A 170 8.91 -26.53 6.12
N TYR A 171 9.00 -25.49 5.29
CA TYR A 171 8.11 -24.34 5.28
C TYR A 171 7.39 -24.27 3.95
N PHE A 172 6.11 -23.88 3.98
CA PHE A 172 5.44 -23.33 2.80
C PHE A 172 6.10 -21.99 2.46
N VAL A 173 6.37 -21.77 1.18
CA VAL A 173 7.08 -20.58 0.73
C VAL A 173 6.33 -19.88 -0.40
N ILE A 174 6.13 -18.58 -0.24
CA ILE A 174 5.83 -17.66 -1.33
C ILE A 174 7.12 -16.91 -1.67
N THR A 175 7.66 -17.15 -2.86
CA THR A 175 8.82 -16.44 -3.40
C THR A 175 8.34 -15.28 -4.24
N VAL A 176 8.76 -14.07 -3.88
CA VAL A 176 8.57 -12.88 -4.69
C VAL A 176 9.86 -12.62 -5.45
N TYR A 177 9.84 -12.82 -6.76
CA TYR A 177 11.00 -12.58 -7.62
C TYR A 177 11.26 -11.07 -7.77
N SER A 178 12.51 -10.70 -8.06
CA SER A 178 12.87 -9.31 -8.33
C SER A 178 12.04 -8.75 -9.48
N ALA A 179 11.50 -7.55 -9.29
CA ALA A 179 10.81 -6.79 -10.31
C ALA A 179 11.66 -5.57 -10.71
N GLU A 180 11.67 -5.25 -12.01
CA GLU A 180 12.18 -3.95 -12.46
C GLU A 180 11.34 -2.82 -11.85
N ASN A 181 12.00 -1.72 -11.50
CA ASN A 181 11.35 -0.51 -11.04
C ASN A 181 11.31 0.52 -12.17
N PRO A 182 10.14 0.80 -12.78
CA PRO A 182 10.01 1.84 -13.79
C PRO A 182 10.52 3.20 -13.31
N GLY A 183 10.46 3.45 -12.00
CA GLY A 183 10.92 4.68 -11.39
C GLY A 183 12.39 5.01 -11.54
N TYR A 184 13.22 3.99 -11.78
CA TYR A 184 14.63 4.17 -12.06
C TYR A 184 14.86 4.86 -13.40
N LYS A 185 14.17 4.41 -14.46
CA LYS A 185 14.30 4.97 -15.82
C LYS A 185 13.74 6.40 -15.89
N SER A 186 12.73 6.70 -15.08
CA SER A 186 12.12 8.04 -14.98
C SER A 186 12.77 8.94 -13.91
N ASN A 187 13.89 8.55 -13.30
CA ASN A 187 14.66 9.32 -12.32
C ASN A 187 13.91 9.76 -11.03
N TRP A 188 12.73 9.19 -10.72
CA TRP A 188 12.06 9.47 -9.43
C TRP A 188 12.52 8.50 -8.32
N SER A 189 13.18 7.40 -8.68
CA SER A 189 13.78 6.46 -7.74
C SER A 189 15.23 6.14 -8.13
N ASN A 190 16.09 5.97 -7.12
CA ASN A 190 17.47 5.49 -7.30
C ASN A 190 17.60 3.96 -7.23
N ILE A 191 16.48 3.23 -7.16
CA ILE A 191 16.45 1.77 -7.03
C ILE A 191 16.05 1.15 -8.36
N GLU A 192 16.95 0.44 -9.01
CA GLU A 192 16.71 -0.19 -10.31
C GLU A 192 15.69 -1.35 -10.25
N LYS A 193 15.77 -2.19 -9.22
CA LYS A 193 14.93 -3.37 -9.07
C LYS A 193 14.68 -3.71 -7.60
N SER A 194 13.58 -4.41 -7.33
CA SER A 194 13.33 -4.96 -6.00
C SER A 194 14.28 -6.12 -5.68
N ILE A 195 14.50 -6.36 -4.39
CA ILE A 195 15.16 -7.60 -3.95
C ILE A 195 14.22 -8.80 -4.17
N LYS A 196 14.80 -9.97 -4.43
CA LYS A 196 14.09 -11.26 -4.33
C LYS A 196 13.98 -11.61 -2.86
N TYR A 197 12.81 -12.06 -2.41
CA TYR A 197 12.61 -12.51 -1.05
C TYR A 197 11.60 -13.68 -0.98
N ALA A 198 11.60 -14.36 0.17
CA ALA A 198 10.74 -15.49 0.43
C ALA A 198 9.97 -15.25 1.74
N ILE A 199 8.67 -15.51 1.70
CA ILE A 199 7.77 -15.51 2.85
C ILE A 199 7.58 -16.96 3.28
N TYR A 200 8.01 -17.26 4.50
CA TYR A 200 8.00 -18.60 5.08
C TYR A 200 6.82 -18.76 6.03
N MET A 201 6.14 -19.89 5.93
CA MET A 201 4.99 -20.22 6.76
C MET A 201 5.06 -21.70 7.16
N ASN A 202 4.71 -22.00 8.41
CA ASN A 202 4.39 -23.37 8.80
C ASN A 202 3.00 -23.77 8.26
N LYS A 203 2.61 -25.04 8.46
CA LYS A 203 1.31 -25.57 8.04
C LYS A 203 0.11 -24.73 8.50
N ALA A 204 0.06 -24.35 9.78
CA ALA A 204 -1.08 -23.60 10.32
C ALA A 204 -1.15 -22.20 9.69
N GLN A 205 0.01 -21.56 9.50
CA GLN A 205 0.13 -20.24 8.88
C GLN A 205 -0.24 -20.27 7.39
N SER A 206 0.16 -21.32 6.65
CA SER A 206 -0.17 -21.44 5.22
C SER A 206 -1.66 -21.65 4.99
N LEU A 207 -2.33 -22.45 5.82
CA LEU A 207 -3.78 -22.62 5.78
C LEU A 207 -4.52 -21.34 6.18
N ALA A 208 -4.04 -20.63 7.21
CA ALA A 208 -4.63 -19.35 7.61
C ALA A 208 -4.55 -18.30 6.50
N LEU A 209 -3.41 -18.21 5.79
CA LEU A 209 -3.29 -17.34 4.63
C LEU A 209 -4.20 -17.80 3.48
N ALA A 210 -4.24 -19.11 3.18
CA ALA A 210 -5.08 -19.64 2.12
C ALA A 210 -6.57 -19.33 2.36
N ASP A 211 -7.03 -19.45 3.61
CA ASP A 211 -8.41 -19.09 3.97
C ASP A 211 -8.66 -17.58 3.86
N ALA A 212 -7.72 -16.75 4.33
CA ALA A 212 -7.82 -15.28 4.21
C ALA A 212 -7.90 -14.80 2.75
N LEU A 213 -7.33 -15.55 1.81
CA LEU A 213 -7.33 -15.23 0.38
C LEU A 213 -8.56 -15.77 -0.38
N ARG A 214 -9.51 -16.45 0.28
CA ARG A 214 -10.72 -16.93 -0.37
C ARG A 214 -11.62 -15.76 -0.74
N GLU A 215 -12.18 -15.81 -1.94
CA GLU A 215 -13.07 -14.78 -2.47
C GLU A 215 -14.22 -14.45 -1.50
N GLU A 216 -14.85 -15.48 -0.92
CA GLU A 216 -15.90 -15.32 0.08
C GLU A 216 -15.46 -14.49 1.30
N ASN A 217 -14.21 -14.63 1.74
CA ASN A 217 -13.69 -13.92 2.90
C ASN A 217 -13.27 -12.49 2.54
N LEU A 218 -12.76 -12.27 1.32
CA LEU A 218 -12.48 -10.93 0.80
C LEU A 218 -13.76 -10.12 0.61
N MET A 219 -14.79 -10.73 0.04
CA MET A 219 -16.07 -10.08 -0.25
C MET A 219 -16.86 -9.73 1.01
N LYS A 220 -16.81 -10.56 2.07
CA LYS A 220 -17.40 -10.25 3.38
C LYS A 220 -16.89 -8.93 3.97
N ALA A 221 -15.70 -8.48 3.58
CA ALA A 221 -15.18 -7.19 4.04
C ALA A 221 -16.06 -6.01 3.58
N LEU A 222 -16.75 -6.14 2.44
CA LEU A 222 -17.65 -5.10 1.93
C LEU A 222 -18.89 -4.93 2.81
N ASP A 223 -19.40 -6.02 3.41
CA ASP A 223 -20.55 -6.00 4.31
C ASP A 223 -20.27 -5.23 5.62
N THR A 224 -18.98 -4.99 5.91
CA THR A 224 -18.57 -4.25 7.11
C THR A 224 -18.55 -2.73 6.90
N LEU A 225 -18.72 -2.26 5.66
CA LEU A 225 -18.76 -0.84 5.36
C LEU A 225 -20.08 -0.22 5.84
N PRO A 226 -20.05 0.96 6.48
CA PRO A 226 -21.27 1.65 6.83
C PRO A 226 -22.04 2.00 5.55
N VAL A 227 -23.34 1.67 5.51
CA VAL A 227 -24.24 2.20 4.49
C VAL A 227 -24.29 3.71 4.69
N VAL A 228 -23.57 4.46 3.85
CA VAL A 228 -23.76 5.91 3.79
C VAL A 228 -25.13 6.12 3.17
N PRO A 229 -26.12 6.69 3.89
CA PRO A 229 -27.39 7.03 3.27
C PRO A 229 -27.07 7.95 2.10
N TYR A 230 -27.58 7.62 0.91
CA TYR A 230 -27.52 8.52 -0.23
C TYR A 230 -28.15 9.85 0.21
N ALA A 231 -27.31 10.89 0.36
CA ALA A 231 -27.83 12.24 0.54
C ALA A 231 -28.51 12.59 -0.78
N ASP A 232 -29.83 12.70 -0.73
CA ASP A 232 -30.62 13.13 -1.87
C ASP A 232 -30.04 14.47 -2.37
N PRO A 233 -29.53 14.55 -3.62
CA PRO A 233 -29.03 15.81 -4.16
C PRO A 233 -30.11 16.90 -4.21
N ALA A 234 -31.39 16.55 -4.05
CA ALA A 234 -32.50 17.51 -3.96
C ALA A 234 -32.58 18.30 -2.64
N THR A 235 -31.77 17.99 -1.61
CA THR A 235 -31.76 18.79 -0.36
C THR A 235 -30.73 19.93 -0.33
N TYR A 236 -30.05 20.22 -1.45
CA TYR A 236 -29.35 21.49 -1.61
C TYR A 236 -30.32 22.55 -2.16
N GLU A 237 -31.25 23.00 -1.31
CA GLU A 237 -31.95 24.26 -1.55
C GLU A 237 -30.96 25.42 -1.31
N ASP A 238 -30.64 26.11 -2.39
CA ASP A 238 -30.29 27.54 -2.51
C ASP A 238 -30.11 28.35 -1.20
N ASP A 239 -28.91 28.33 -0.63
CA ASP A 239 -28.44 29.36 0.32
C ASP A 239 -27.30 30.23 -0.26
N TYR A 240 -27.04 30.16 -1.57
CA TYR A 240 -26.11 31.05 -2.28
C TYR A 240 -26.83 32.11 -3.13
N ALA A 241 -27.89 32.70 -2.59
CA ALA A 241 -28.45 33.93 -3.11
C ALA A 241 -27.93 35.14 -2.32
N GLY A 242 -26.91 35.80 -2.88
CA GLY A 242 -26.66 37.23 -2.66
C GLY A 242 -25.46 37.60 -1.80
N THR A 243 -24.39 38.06 -2.44
CA THR A 243 -23.93 39.47 -2.38
C THR A 243 -22.55 39.57 -3.05
N GLY A 244 -22.38 40.52 -3.97
CA GLY A 244 -21.06 40.92 -4.46
C GLY A 244 -20.91 41.00 -5.99
N ALA A 245 -21.69 41.86 -6.63
CA ALA A 245 -21.23 42.48 -7.87
C ALA A 245 -20.07 43.43 -7.53
N ALA A 246 -18.90 43.21 -8.12
CA ALA A 246 -17.83 44.20 -8.36
C ALA A 246 -16.87 43.55 -9.36
N ALA A 247 -17.03 43.85 -10.64
CA ALA A 247 -16.31 44.89 -11.39
C ALA A 247 -15.20 44.23 -12.24
N GLU A 248 -15.47 44.16 -13.54
CA GLU A 248 -14.51 43.82 -14.59
C GLU A 248 -13.35 44.83 -14.57
N PRO A 249 -12.07 44.38 -14.66
CA PRO A 249 -10.99 45.32 -14.91
C PRO A 249 -11.02 45.76 -16.39
N GLU A 250 -11.26 47.06 -16.58
CA GLU A 250 -11.10 47.76 -17.85
C GLU A 250 -9.67 47.59 -18.39
N ALA A 251 -9.59 47.33 -19.69
CA ALA A 251 -8.36 47.25 -20.45
C ALA A 251 -7.73 48.65 -20.59
N GLU A 252 -6.54 48.84 -20.02
CA GLU A 252 -5.73 50.03 -20.29
C GLU A 252 -5.05 49.91 -21.66
N ALA A 253 -5.24 50.96 -22.45
CA ALA A 253 -4.81 51.12 -23.83
C ALA A 253 -3.29 51.26 -23.98
N GLU A 254 -2.78 50.72 -25.09
CA GLU A 254 -1.43 50.98 -25.59
C GLU A 254 -1.26 52.46 -26.01
N PRO A 255 -0.08 53.06 -25.78
CA PRO A 255 0.32 54.24 -26.54
C PRO A 255 1.19 53.86 -27.75
N GLU A 256 0.68 54.19 -28.93
CA GLU A 256 1.43 54.23 -30.18
C GLU A 256 2.50 55.34 -30.19
N ASP A 257 3.69 54.93 -30.57
CA ASP A 257 4.74 55.58 -31.38
C ASP A 257 4.69 57.10 -31.65
N SER A 258 5.81 57.78 -31.36
CA SER A 258 6.30 58.88 -32.20
C SER A 258 7.82 59.10 -32.05
N ALA A 259 8.57 58.49 -32.97
CA ALA A 259 9.62 59.07 -33.82
C ALA A 259 10.53 60.24 -33.34
N ASP A 260 11.82 60.03 -33.62
CA ASP A 260 12.80 60.98 -34.21
C ASP A 260 13.66 61.94 -33.33
N ALA A 261 14.95 61.56 -33.22
CA ALA A 261 16.08 62.18 -33.93
C ALA A 261 17.25 62.84 -33.15
N TYR A 262 18.46 62.60 -33.71
CA TYR A 262 19.79 63.23 -33.51
C TYR A 262 20.49 62.98 -32.16
N GLY A 263 21.78 62.64 -32.06
CA GLY A 263 22.93 62.60 -32.99
C GLY A 263 24.22 62.81 -32.18
N ALA A 264 25.34 62.31 -32.73
CA ALA A 264 26.75 62.35 -32.27
C ALA A 264 27.21 61.23 -31.30
#